data_AF-A0AAU6LB58-F1
#
_entry.id   AF-A0AAU6LB58-F1
#
_cell.length_a   1.000
_cell.length_b   1.000
_cell.length_c   1.000
_cell.angle_alpha   90.00
_cell.angle_beta   90.00
_cell.angle_gamma   90.00
#
_symmetry.space_group_name_H-M   'P 1'
#
loop_
_entity.id
_entity.type
_entity.pdbx_description
1 polymer ?
#
loop_
_entity_poly.entity_id
_entity_poly.type
_entity_poly.pdbx_seq_one_letter_code
_entity_poly.pdbx_strand_id
1 'polypeptide(L)'
;MTTAQRTTKALRRARWQRWPHWVARATVLWAVSYAGFGLVCALNGTSLLHHGGGSVTSGPGWAVVGVGALGASVSGAVVLRGLRPALRVLLWVVCGLAGMTAFSLLMDVITLVLGQGVDSWASTANKVLAAVGAVLLAATARSGRRRPAGSAVRAPSAAPRLIQLGAWAGTLAFVPYAAMKLVWASGGTFAGITGEEVLVVSERNGASEVFLTLESWGLDPTALLAVLGVFLLWGLVRPWGQVFPRWTPFLRGRRVPRWLPLAPALLGAATLAPYGVAGVGYLALATAGAVTMRRGDFHSAGDALLVGWIGMVAFAVYGIALTLAARSYWLRTRPTH
;
A
#
# COMPACT_ATOMS: atom_id res chain seq x y z
N MET A 1 -27.11 -24.38 28.81
CA MET A 1 -25.91 -24.44 27.93
C MET A 1 -25.55 -25.90 27.72
N THR A 2 -25.74 -26.42 26.52
CA THR A 2 -25.53 -27.84 26.19
C THR A 2 -24.04 -28.19 26.10
N THR A 3 -23.70 -29.45 26.34
CA THR A 3 -22.33 -29.99 26.37
C THR A 3 -21.54 -29.66 25.10
N ALA A 4 -22.22 -29.58 23.94
CA ALA A 4 -21.67 -29.17 22.64
C ALA A 4 -21.25 -27.69 22.56
N GLN A 5 -21.94 -26.78 23.28
CA GLN A 5 -21.54 -25.37 23.39
C GLN A 5 -20.32 -25.18 24.31
N ARG A 6 -20.09 -26.08 25.27
CA ARG A 6 -18.90 -26.05 26.14
C ARG A 6 -17.65 -26.52 25.39
N THR A 7 -17.73 -27.59 24.61
CA THR A 7 -16.60 -28.11 23.81
C THR A 7 -16.17 -27.16 22.69
N THR A 8 -17.11 -26.52 22.00
CA THR A 8 -16.78 -25.50 20.98
C THR A 8 -16.15 -24.24 21.57
N LYS A 9 -16.60 -23.79 22.75
CA LYS A 9 -15.93 -22.71 23.50
C LYS A 9 -14.53 -23.10 23.99
N ALA A 10 -14.35 -24.35 24.42
CA ALA A 10 -13.05 -24.87 24.88
C ALA A 10 -12.04 -24.99 23.72
N LEU A 11 -12.46 -25.51 22.56
CA LEU A 11 -11.65 -25.58 21.35
C LEU A 11 -11.28 -24.19 20.82
N ARG A 12 -12.21 -23.23 20.82
CA ARG A 12 -11.90 -21.82 20.53
C ARG A 12 -10.90 -21.27 21.54
N ARG A 13 -11.07 -21.46 22.85
CA ARG A 13 -10.11 -20.99 23.87
C ARG A 13 -8.72 -21.61 23.69
N ALA A 14 -8.62 -22.91 23.40
CA ALA A 14 -7.34 -23.59 23.17
C ALA A 14 -6.64 -23.12 21.88
N ARG A 15 -7.39 -22.93 20.78
CA ARG A 15 -6.85 -22.39 19.51
C ARG A 15 -6.39 -20.93 19.68
N TRP A 16 -6.99 -20.20 20.61
CA TRP A 16 -6.69 -18.79 20.89
C TRP A 16 -5.54 -18.59 21.89
N GLN A 17 -5.30 -19.52 22.81
CA GLN A 17 -4.07 -19.57 23.61
C GLN A 17 -2.83 -19.99 22.78
N ARG A 18 -3.02 -20.73 21.68
CA ARG A 18 -1.96 -21.07 20.71
C ARG A 18 -1.61 -19.93 19.74
N TRP A 19 -2.43 -18.88 19.68
CA TRP A 19 -2.30 -17.76 18.76
C TRP A 19 -0.96 -16.99 18.87
N PRO A 20 -0.35 -16.80 20.06
CA PRO A 20 0.97 -16.16 20.15
C PRO A 20 2.11 -17.01 19.58
N HIS A 21 2.02 -18.34 19.71
CA HIS A 21 3.11 -19.26 19.38
C HIS A 21 3.17 -19.63 17.90
N TRP A 22 2.02 -19.84 17.24
CA TRP A 22 2.02 -20.19 15.82
C TRP A 22 2.40 -19.00 14.92
N VAL A 23 2.01 -17.77 15.28
CA VAL A 23 2.35 -16.57 14.49
C VAL A 23 3.86 -16.36 14.45
N ALA A 24 4.55 -16.47 15.60
CA ALA A 24 6.01 -16.33 15.64
C ALA A 24 6.71 -17.43 14.81
N ARG A 25 6.22 -18.67 14.86
CA ARG A 25 6.75 -19.78 14.03
C ARG A 25 6.49 -19.57 12.54
N ALA A 26 5.31 -19.08 12.17
CA ALA A 26 4.98 -18.74 10.79
C ALA A 26 5.89 -17.62 10.26
N THR A 27 6.22 -16.62 11.10
CA THR A 27 7.17 -15.56 10.75
C THR A 27 8.59 -16.09 10.57
N VAL A 28 9.02 -17.06 11.39
CA VAL A 28 10.32 -17.73 11.19
C VAL A 28 10.33 -18.48 9.86
N LEU A 29 9.30 -19.28 9.57
CA LEU A 29 9.19 -20.00 8.31
C LEU A 29 9.24 -19.05 7.11
N TRP A 30 8.43 -17.98 7.16
CA TRP A 30 8.45 -16.93 6.13
C TRP A 30 9.85 -16.33 5.98
N ALA A 31 10.52 -15.98 7.07
CA ALA A 31 11.81 -15.31 7.01
C ALA A 31 12.91 -16.21 6.41
N VAL A 32 12.89 -17.51 6.73
CA VAL A 32 13.77 -18.51 6.11
C VAL A 32 13.45 -18.65 4.62
N SER A 33 12.18 -18.78 4.25
CA SER A 33 11.77 -18.86 2.83
C SER A 33 12.16 -17.60 2.05
N TYR A 34 12.00 -16.42 2.64
CA TYR A 34 12.33 -15.13 2.03
C TYR A 34 13.84 -14.97 1.85
N ALA A 35 14.64 -15.35 2.85
CA ALA A 35 16.10 -15.37 2.73
C ALA A 35 16.56 -16.37 1.66
N GLY A 36 15.97 -17.57 1.62
CA GLY A 36 16.26 -18.59 0.60
C GLY A 36 15.91 -18.14 -0.81
N PHE A 37 14.73 -17.52 -0.99
CA PHE A 37 14.34 -16.92 -2.26
C PHE A 37 15.32 -15.83 -2.72
N GLY A 38 15.69 -14.92 -1.80
CA GLY A 38 16.71 -13.89 -2.07
C GLY A 38 18.06 -14.48 -2.45
N LEU A 39 18.47 -15.57 -1.79
CA LEU A 39 19.76 -16.24 -2.02
C LEU A 39 19.78 -16.90 -3.41
N VAL A 40 18.74 -17.64 -3.77
CA VAL A 40 18.61 -18.26 -5.10
C VAL A 40 18.66 -17.19 -6.19
N CYS A 41 17.95 -16.08 -6.00
CA CYS A 41 17.95 -14.99 -6.97
C CYS A 41 19.31 -14.28 -7.06
N ALA A 42 19.99 -14.05 -5.92
CA ALA A 42 21.33 -13.47 -5.90
C ALA A 42 22.37 -14.36 -6.60
N LEU A 43 22.31 -15.68 -6.37
CA LEU A 43 23.20 -16.66 -7.01
C LEU A 43 22.95 -16.78 -8.52
N ASN A 44 21.69 -16.68 -8.95
CA ASN A 44 21.30 -16.72 -10.36
C ASN A 44 21.40 -15.35 -11.06
N GLY A 45 21.93 -14.31 -10.41
CA GLY A 45 22.02 -12.95 -10.97
C GLY A 45 20.67 -12.28 -11.26
N THR A 46 19.59 -12.77 -10.68
CA THR A 46 18.24 -12.22 -10.87
C THR A 46 18.04 -10.96 -10.03
N SER A 47 17.78 -9.83 -10.69
CA SER A 47 17.53 -8.57 -10.00
C SER A 47 16.13 -8.52 -9.37
N LEU A 48 16.08 -8.44 -8.03
CA LEU A 48 14.82 -8.38 -7.26
C LEU A 48 14.32 -6.96 -6.99
N LEU A 49 15.24 -5.99 -6.95
CA LEU A 49 14.97 -4.58 -6.70
C LEU A 49 15.29 -3.81 -7.99
N HIS A 50 14.35 -3.80 -8.93
CA HIS A 50 14.47 -2.98 -10.13
C HIS A 50 14.29 -1.51 -9.74
N HIS A 51 15.30 -0.68 -9.99
CA HIS A 51 15.20 0.78 -10.03
C HIS A 51 15.68 1.21 -11.41
N GLY A 52 14.87 2.02 -12.09
CA GLY A 52 14.99 2.28 -13.53
C GLY A 52 16.40 2.67 -14.00
N GLY A 53 16.79 2.09 -15.13
CA GLY A 53 17.80 2.64 -16.04
C GLY A 53 19.22 2.78 -15.47
N GLY A 54 19.84 1.70 -15.05
CA GLY A 54 21.28 1.66 -14.76
C GLY A 54 21.76 0.23 -14.52
N SER A 55 22.88 -0.14 -15.13
CA SER A 55 23.51 -1.46 -15.03
C SER A 55 23.61 -1.94 -13.57
N VAL A 56 23.06 -3.14 -13.35
CA VAL A 56 22.89 -3.81 -12.06
C VAL A 56 24.26 -4.10 -11.43
N THR A 57 24.59 -3.44 -10.32
CA THR A 57 25.52 -4.02 -9.36
C THR A 57 24.78 -5.12 -8.59
N SER A 58 25.42 -6.25 -8.35
CA SER A 58 24.87 -7.44 -7.68
C SER A 58 24.49 -7.24 -6.20
N GLY A 59 24.58 -6.00 -5.69
CA GLY A 59 24.36 -5.62 -4.29
C GLY A 59 22.90 -5.69 -3.77
N PRO A 60 21.85 -5.39 -4.55
CA PRO A 60 20.47 -5.33 -4.03
C PRO A 60 19.89 -6.69 -3.66
N GLY A 61 20.32 -7.78 -4.31
CA GLY A 61 19.84 -9.14 -4.02
C GLY A 61 20.23 -9.60 -2.61
N TRP A 62 21.44 -9.26 -2.17
CA TRP A 62 21.93 -9.55 -0.82
C TRP A 62 21.20 -8.77 0.27
N ALA A 63 20.62 -7.60 -0.04
CA ALA A 63 19.79 -6.87 0.90
C ALA A 63 18.53 -7.66 1.28
N VAL A 64 17.91 -8.37 0.32
CA VAL A 64 16.76 -9.27 0.56
C VAL A 64 17.17 -10.42 1.49
N VAL A 65 18.33 -11.03 1.23
CA VAL A 65 18.89 -12.09 2.08
C VAL A 65 19.13 -11.59 3.50
N GLY A 66 19.74 -10.42 3.65
CA GLY A 66 20.01 -9.79 4.95
C GLY A 66 18.74 -9.51 5.75
N VAL A 67 17.70 -8.96 5.11
CA VAL A 67 16.39 -8.71 5.74
C VAL A 67 15.73 -10.02 6.18
N GLY A 68 15.77 -11.06 5.33
CA GLY A 68 15.25 -12.39 5.66
C GLY A 68 16.01 -13.03 6.83
N ALA A 69 17.34 -13.02 6.81
CA ALA A 69 18.19 -13.59 7.87
C ALA A 69 18.00 -12.87 9.22
N LEU A 70 17.91 -11.53 9.20
CA LEU A 70 17.60 -10.75 10.39
C LEU A 70 16.19 -11.07 10.89
N GLY A 71 15.19 -11.14 10.00
CA GLY A 71 13.83 -11.54 10.34
C GLY A 71 13.74 -12.92 11.00
N ALA A 72 14.50 -13.89 10.48
CA ALA A 72 14.57 -15.26 11.01
C ALA A 72 15.22 -15.28 12.40
N SER A 73 16.33 -14.58 12.57
CA SER A 73 17.06 -14.49 13.84
C SER A 73 16.20 -13.88 14.94
N VAL A 74 15.53 -12.77 14.64
CA VAL A 74 14.72 -12.01 15.59
C VAL A 74 13.44 -12.76 15.95
N SER A 75 12.77 -13.34 14.96
CA SER A 75 11.55 -14.14 15.18
C SER A 75 11.88 -15.44 15.92
N GLY A 76 13.02 -16.06 15.62
CA GLY A 76 13.54 -17.23 16.33
C GLY A 76 13.84 -16.90 17.80
N ALA A 77 14.49 -15.77 18.06
CA ALA A 77 14.72 -15.28 19.42
C ALA A 77 13.40 -15.04 20.18
N VAL A 78 12.34 -14.57 19.51
CA VAL A 78 11.01 -14.43 20.13
C VAL A 78 10.37 -15.78 20.45
N VAL A 79 10.53 -16.79 19.58
CA VAL A 79 10.04 -18.16 19.85
C VAL A 79 10.77 -18.80 21.03
N LEU A 80 12.10 -18.61 21.13
CA LEU A 80 12.94 -19.24 22.14
C LEU A 80 12.92 -18.50 23.50
N ARG A 81 12.97 -17.17 23.48
CA ARG A 81 13.18 -16.33 24.67
C ARG A 81 11.96 -15.48 25.06
N GLY A 82 10.88 -15.56 24.30
CA GLY A 82 9.70 -14.71 24.45
C GLY A 82 9.89 -13.28 23.92
N LEU A 83 8.80 -12.51 23.87
CA LEU A 83 8.79 -11.16 23.30
C LEU A 83 9.31 -10.10 24.29
N ARG A 84 10.59 -9.74 24.16
CA ARG A 84 11.24 -8.65 24.92
C ARG A 84 11.05 -7.27 24.25
N PRO A 85 11.20 -6.14 24.98
CA PRO A 85 11.08 -4.79 24.40
C PRO A 85 12.03 -4.54 23.23
N ALA A 86 13.30 -4.94 23.36
CA ALA A 86 14.31 -4.78 22.30
C ALA A 86 13.94 -5.60 21.04
N LEU A 87 13.53 -6.86 21.19
CA LEU A 87 13.06 -7.70 20.08
C LEU A 87 11.82 -7.10 19.40
N ARG A 88 10.94 -6.45 20.16
CA ARG A 88 9.78 -5.75 19.60
C ARG A 88 10.20 -4.57 18.74
N VAL A 89 11.16 -3.75 19.17
CA VAL A 89 11.70 -2.64 18.36
C VAL A 89 12.31 -3.21 17.08
N LEU A 90 13.13 -4.25 17.20
CA LEU A 90 13.81 -4.86 16.07
C LEU A 90 12.81 -5.49 15.07
N LEU A 91 11.74 -6.14 15.54
CA LEU A 91 10.65 -6.60 14.66
C LEU A 91 9.98 -5.45 13.90
N TRP A 92 9.81 -4.28 14.52
CA TRP A 92 9.26 -3.10 13.84
C TRP A 92 10.24 -2.54 12.80
N VAL A 93 11.54 -2.55 13.08
CA VAL A 93 12.58 -2.15 12.11
C VAL A 93 12.56 -3.08 10.90
N VAL A 94 12.61 -4.41 11.11
CA VAL A 94 12.55 -5.39 10.01
C VAL A 94 11.21 -5.29 9.27
N CYS A 95 10.10 -5.05 9.98
CA CYS A 95 8.80 -4.80 9.36
C CYS A 95 8.82 -3.55 8.47
N GLY A 96 9.51 -2.48 8.88
CA GLY A 96 9.69 -1.27 8.08
C GLY A 96 10.48 -1.55 6.80
N LEU A 97 11.59 -2.28 6.90
CA LEU A 97 12.41 -2.69 5.75
C LEU A 97 11.63 -3.60 4.77
N ALA A 98 10.87 -4.56 5.29
CA ALA A 98 9.96 -5.38 4.49
C ALA A 98 8.85 -4.53 3.84
N GLY A 99 8.31 -3.53 4.56
CA GLY A 99 7.35 -2.59 4.00
C GLY A 99 7.92 -1.73 2.87
N MET A 100 9.17 -1.28 3.00
CA MET A 100 9.87 -0.53 1.94
C MET A 100 10.10 -1.37 0.70
N THR A 101 10.44 -2.66 0.85
CA THR A 101 10.59 -3.57 -0.30
C THR A 101 9.26 -3.91 -0.98
N ALA A 102 8.16 -3.86 -0.23
CA ALA A 102 6.79 -4.00 -0.76
C ALA A 102 6.22 -2.71 -1.40
N PHE A 103 6.94 -1.59 -1.34
CA PHE A 103 6.45 -0.25 -1.68
C PHE A 103 5.78 -0.15 -3.06
N SER A 104 6.33 -0.80 -4.08
CA SER A 104 5.81 -0.77 -5.46
C SER A 104 4.78 -1.87 -5.76
N LEU A 105 4.36 -2.67 -4.78
CA LEU A 105 3.40 -3.77 -5.01
C LEU A 105 2.08 -3.28 -5.57
N LEU A 106 1.61 -2.10 -5.13
CA LEU A 106 0.36 -1.51 -5.65
C LEU A 106 0.45 -1.27 -7.16
N MET A 107 1.61 -0.84 -7.67
CA MET A 107 1.80 -0.60 -9.10
C MET A 107 1.68 -1.91 -9.89
N ASP A 108 2.33 -2.98 -9.42
CA ASP A 108 2.22 -4.31 -10.06
C ASP A 108 0.77 -4.83 -10.07
N VAL A 109 -0.01 -4.55 -9.03
CA VAL A 109 -1.44 -4.92 -9.00
C VAL A 109 -2.22 -4.09 -10.02
N ILE A 110 -1.95 -2.79 -10.11
CA ILE A 110 -2.62 -1.89 -11.06
C ILE A 110 -2.31 -2.31 -12.50
N THR A 111 -1.05 -2.57 -12.83
CA THR A 111 -0.66 -3.02 -14.18
C THR A 111 -1.35 -4.32 -14.55
N LEU A 112 -1.35 -5.32 -13.66
CA LEU A 112 -2.06 -6.59 -13.89
C LEU A 112 -3.57 -6.41 -14.07
N VAL A 113 -4.22 -5.56 -13.27
CA VAL A 113 -5.66 -5.27 -13.40
C VAL A 113 -5.99 -4.58 -14.72
N LEU A 114 -5.09 -3.74 -15.22
CA LEU A 114 -5.23 -3.10 -16.52
C LEU A 114 -4.81 -4.01 -17.69
N GLY A 115 -4.49 -5.28 -17.42
CA GLY A 115 -4.10 -6.24 -18.45
C GLY A 115 -2.67 -6.09 -18.96
N GLN A 116 -1.83 -5.33 -18.25
CA GLN A 116 -0.40 -5.22 -18.54
C GLN A 116 0.38 -6.34 -17.83
N GLY A 117 1.46 -6.79 -18.46
CA GLY A 117 2.46 -7.64 -17.82
C GLY A 117 3.24 -6.89 -16.73
N VAL A 118 3.86 -7.63 -15.81
CA VAL A 118 4.84 -7.06 -14.87
C VAL A 118 6.24 -7.14 -15.46
N ASP A 119 7.09 -6.14 -15.18
CA ASP A 119 8.47 -6.08 -15.69
C ASP A 119 9.29 -7.34 -15.33
N SER A 120 9.03 -7.90 -14.15
CA SER A 120 9.68 -9.13 -13.69
C SER A 120 8.83 -9.84 -12.65
N TRP A 121 8.42 -11.06 -12.97
CA TRP A 121 7.72 -11.95 -12.03
C TRP A 121 8.52 -12.21 -10.75
N ALA A 122 9.86 -12.23 -10.82
CA ALA A 122 10.70 -12.39 -9.64
C ALA A 122 10.64 -11.15 -8.73
N SER A 123 10.64 -9.95 -9.29
CA SER A 123 10.47 -8.71 -8.51
C SER A 123 9.08 -8.60 -7.90
N THR A 124 8.03 -8.96 -8.65
CA THR A 124 6.66 -9.01 -8.14
C THR A 124 6.51 -10.03 -7.01
N ALA A 125 7.06 -11.24 -7.18
CA ALA A 125 7.09 -12.26 -6.12
C ALA A 125 7.82 -11.76 -4.87
N ASN A 126 8.95 -11.07 -5.04
CA ASN A 126 9.68 -10.44 -3.93
C ASN A 126 8.81 -9.42 -3.17
N LYS A 127 8.14 -8.50 -3.88
CA LYS A 127 7.25 -7.49 -3.29
C LYS A 127 6.07 -8.14 -2.54
N VAL A 128 5.48 -9.20 -3.09
CA VAL A 128 4.42 -9.98 -2.44
C VAL A 128 4.93 -10.65 -1.16
N LEU A 129 6.07 -11.33 -1.23
CA LEU A 129 6.69 -11.97 -0.06
C LEU A 129 7.06 -10.94 1.01
N ALA A 130 7.58 -9.77 0.62
CA ALA A 130 7.88 -8.67 1.51
C ALA A 130 6.62 -8.14 2.23
N ALA A 131 5.51 -7.98 1.49
CA ALA A 131 4.23 -7.55 2.06
C ALA A 131 3.68 -8.56 3.08
N VAL A 132 3.72 -9.86 2.76
CA VAL A 132 3.36 -10.94 3.68
C VAL A 132 4.23 -10.90 4.94
N GLY A 133 5.54 -10.70 4.74
CA GLY A 133 6.52 -10.53 5.81
C GLY A 133 6.20 -9.40 6.77
N ALA A 134 5.94 -8.21 6.23
CA ALA A 134 5.56 -7.04 7.03
C ALA A 134 4.33 -7.33 7.91
N VAL A 135 3.32 -8.03 7.37
CA VAL A 135 2.13 -8.44 8.13
C VAL A 135 2.49 -9.42 9.25
N LEU A 136 3.28 -10.45 8.96
CA LEU A 136 3.69 -11.47 9.93
C LEU A 136 4.58 -10.90 11.04
N LEU A 137 5.55 -10.05 10.70
CA LEU A 137 6.42 -9.35 11.64
C LEU A 137 5.62 -8.42 12.55
N ALA A 138 4.70 -7.62 11.99
CA ALA A 138 3.80 -6.76 12.76
C ALA A 138 2.87 -7.56 13.68
N ALA A 139 2.37 -8.72 13.23
CA ALA A 139 1.56 -9.62 14.05
C ALA A 139 2.37 -10.21 15.20
N THR A 140 3.61 -10.62 14.94
CA THR A 140 4.54 -11.16 15.96
C THR A 140 4.91 -10.09 16.99
N ALA A 141 5.17 -8.86 16.56
CA ALA A 141 5.47 -7.74 17.47
C ALA A 141 4.29 -7.38 18.39
N ARG A 142 3.05 -7.72 17.97
CA ARG A 142 1.80 -7.44 18.70
C ARG A 142 1.29 -8.61 19.53
N SER A 143 1.82 -9.82 19.36
CA SER A 143 1.32 -11.05 19.99
C SER A 143 1.36 -11.04 21.53
N GLY A 144 2.25 -10.24 22.13
CA GLY A 144 2.37 -10.08 23.58
C GLY A 144 1.34 -9.17 24.24
N ARG A 145 0.44 -8.52 23.48
CA ARG A 145 -0.66 -7.73 24.07
C ARG A 145 -1.85 -8.66 24.32
N ARG A 146 -2.15 -8.95 25.60
CA ARG A 146 -3.39 -9.66 25.98
C ARG A 146 -4.59 -8.95 25.34
N ARG A 147 -5.49 -9.70 24.71
CA ARG A 147 -6.83 -9.20 24.33
C ARG A 147 -7.73 -9.33 25.56
N PRO A 148 -8.28 -8.24 26.10
CA PRO A 148 -9.33 -8.36 27.11
C PRO A 148 -10.52 -9.16 26.60
N ALA A 149 -11.07 -9.95 27.51
CA ALA A 149 -12.18 -10.85 27.27
C ALA A 149 -13.49 -10.06 27.36
N GLY A 150 -14.00 -9.68 26.20
CA GLY A 150 -15.22 -8.89 26.03
C GLY A 150 -15.15 -8.25 24.66
N SER A 151 -16.12 -8.53 23.80
CA SER A 151 -16.20 -7.90 22.48
C SER A 151 -17.58 -7.29 22.31
N ALA A 152 -17.75 -6.06 22.78
CA ALA A 152 -18.86 -5.25 22.33
C ALA A 152 -18.56 -4.75 20.91
N VAL A 153 -19.52 -4.92 20.00
CA VAL A 153 -19.42 -4.41 18.63
C VAL A 153 -19.76 -2.92 18.66
N ARG A 154 -18.81 -2.08 18.30
CA ARG A 154 -19.01 -0.62 18.33
C ARG A 154 -20.09 -0.19 17.32
N ALA A 155 -20.94 0.75 17.73
CA ALA A 155 -21.89 1.38 16.84
C ALA A 155 -21.17 2.06 15.66
N PRO A 156 -21.73 2.05 14.44
CA PRO A 156 -21.13 2.73 13.30
C PRO A 156 -21.02 4.22 13.60
N SER A 157 -19.85 4.81 13.37
CA SER A 157 -19.61 6.22 13.64
C SER A 157 -18.73 6.89 12.59
N ALA A 158 -19.03 8.16 12.33
CA ALA A 158 -18.17 9.02 11.52
C ALA A 158 -16.83 9.26 12.23
N ALA A 159 -15.79 9.55 11.44
CA ALA A 159 -14.49 9.91 12.01
C ALA A 159 -14.54 11.29 12.69
N PRO A 160 -13.60 11.58 13.62
CA PRO A 160 -13.45 12.91 14.20
C PRO A 160 -13.25 14.00 13.13
N ARG A 161 -13.67 15.24 13.42
CA ARG A 161 -13.63 16.38 12.47
C ARG A 161 -12.26 16.54 11.79
N LEU A 162 -11.16 16.43 12.53
CA LEU A 162 -9.81 16.53 11.99
C LEU A 162 -9.52 15.48 10.89
N ILE A 163 -10.01 14.25 11.07
CA ILE A 163 -9.85 13.18 10.05
C ILE A 163 -10.74 13.45 8.83
N GLN A 164 -11.91 14.07 9.03
CA GLN A 164 -12.77 14.48 7.91
C GLN A 164 -12.14 15.64 7.12
N LEU A 165 -11.51 16.61 7.80
CA LEU A 165 -10.74 17.69 7.17
C LEU A 165 -9.56 17.12 6.38
N GLY A 166 -8.85 16.14 6.94
CA GLY A 166 -7.81 15.41 6.20
C GLY A 166 -8.34 14.71 4.95
N ALA A 167 -9.54 14.12 5.01
CA ALA A 167 -10.18 13.52 3.84
C ALA A 167 -10.58 14.55 2.78
N TRP A 168 -11.05 15.73 3.20
CA TRP A 168 -11.28 16.85 2.30
C TRP A 168 -9.98 17.31 1.63
N ALA A 169 -8.91 17.50 2.40
CA ALA A 169 -7.60 17.87 1.85
C ALA A 169 -7.11 16.83 0.83
N GLY A 170 -7.20 15.53 1.16
CA GLY A 170 -6.84 14.45 0.24
C GLY A 170 -7.71 14.39 -1.02
N THR A 171 -8.98 14.79 -0.93
CA THR A 171 -9.87 14.88 -2.10
C THR A 171 -9.51 16.08 -2.98
N LEU A 172 -9.33 17.26 -2.37
CA LEU A 172 -9.01 18.50 -3.06
C LEU A 172 -7.63 18.46 -3.71
N ALA A 173 -6.68 17.73 -3.12
CA ALA A 173 -5.34 17.56 -3.68
C ALA A 173 -5.35 16.88 -5.06
N PHE A 174 -6.35 16.06 -5.37
CA PHE A 174 -6.51 15.46 -6.70
C PHE A 174 -7.22 16.35 -7.72
N VAL A 175 -7.80 17.50 -7.32
CA VAL A 175 -8.52 18.36 -8.26
C VAL A 175 -7.61 18.90 -9.37
N PRO A 176 -6.41 19.46 -9.08
CA PRO A 176 -5.50 19.91 -10.14
C PRO A 176 -5.02 18.75 -11.02
N TYR A 177 -4.80 17.58 -10.42
CA TYR A 177 -4.39 16.37 -11.14
C TYR A 177 -5.48 15.88 -12.11
N ALA A 178 -6.73 15.80 -11.64
CA ALA A 178 -7.87 15.41 -12.46
C ALA A 178 -8.13 16.43 -13.57
N ALA A 179 -8.03 17.73 -13.29
CA ALA A 179 -8.18 18.78 -14.29
C ALA A 179 -7.12 18.65 -15.40
N MET A 180 -5.85 18.48 -15.03
CA MET A 180 -4.76 18.23 -15.98
C MET A 180 -5.03 17.00 -16.85
N LYS A 181 -5.39 15.87 -16.22
CA LYS A 181 -5.70 14.63 -16.94
C LYS A 181 -6.90 14.76 -17.87
N LEU A 182 -7.93 15.49 -17.47
CA LEU A 182 -9.09 15.77 -18.32
C LEU A 182 -8.74 16.67 -19.51
N VAL A 183 -7.83 17.63 -19.35
CA VAL A 183 -7.35 18.46 -20.47
C VAL A 183 -6.66 17.57 -21.51
N TRP A 184 -5.74 16.69 -21.12
CA TRP A 184 -5.12 15.75 -22.06
C TRP A 184 -6.12 14.77 -22.65
N ALA A 185 -7.00 14.18 -21.83
CA ALA A 185 -7.99 13.21 -22.29
C ALA A 185 -9.02 13.81 -23.27
N SER A 186 -9.23 15.13 -23.24
CA SER A 186 -10.07 15.85 -24.21
C SER A 186 -9.31 16.37 -25.44
N GLY A 187 -8.04 15.95 -25.62
CA GLY A 187 -7.18 16.37 -26.72
C GLY A 187 -6.52 17.74 -26.54
N GLY A 188 -6.73 18.38 -25.39
CA GLY A 188 -6.11 19.67 -25.07
C GLY A 188 -4.61 19.57 -24.75
N THR A 189 -3.98 20.74 -24.65
CA THR A 189 -2.55 20.88 -24.32
C THR A 189 -2.38 21.34 -22.88
N PHE A 190 -1.53 20.65 -22.12
CA PHE A 190 -1.11 21.09 -20.79
C PHE A 190 0.37 20.79 -20.59
N ALA A 191 1.11 21.71 -19.96
CA ALA A 191 2.57 21.59 -19.76
C ALA A 191 3.32 21.25 -21.07
N GLY A 192 2.96 21.94 -22.15
CA GLY A 192 3.63 21.82 -23.45
C GLY A 192 3.32 20.55 -24.24
N ILE A 193 2.59 19.56 -23.70
CA ILE A 193 2.24 18.31 -24.37
C ILE A 193 0.73 18.20 -24.62
N THR A 194 0.36 17.75 -25.81
CA THR A 194 -1.02 17.50 -26.26
C THR A 194 -1.53 16.14 -25.79
N GLY A 195 -2.85 15.95 -25.78
CA GLY A 195 -3.46 14.64 -25.49
C GLY A 195 -3.01 13.52 -26.44
N GLU A 196 -2.84 13.83 -27.73
CA GLU A 196 -2.37 12.86 -28.73
C GLU A 196 -0.92 12.44 -28.45
N GLU A 197 -0.04 13.39 -28.14
CA GLU A 197 1.35 13.08 -27.75
C GLU A 197 1.40 12.24 -26.47
N VAL A 198 0.54 12.51 -25.49
CA VAL A 198 0.44 11.70 -24.27
C VAL A 198 0.02 10.26 -24.60
N LEU A 199 -0.94 10.06 -25.51
CA LEU A 199 -1.37 8.73 -25.95
C LEU A 199 -0.24 7.96 -26.64
N VAL A 200 0.50 8.62 -27.55
CA VAL A 200 1.67 8.04 -28.23
C VAL A 200 2.77 7.68 -27.23
N VAL A 201 3.02 8.53 -26.24
CA VAL A 201 3.98 8.25 -25.16
C VAL A 201 3.51 7.07 -24.31
N SER A 202 2.22 6.99 -23.98
CA SER A 202 1.64 5.87 -23.24
C SER A 202 1.80 4.55 -24.01
N GLU A 203 1.51 4.52 -25.31
CA GLU A 203 1.70 3.36 -26.18
C GLU A 203 3.17 2.93 -26.22
N ARG A 204 4.09 3.88 -26.43
CA ARG A 204 5.54 3.63 -26.42
C ARG A 204 6.03 3.08 -25.08
N ASN A 205 5.43 3.51 -23.98
CA ASN A 205 5.72 3.02 -22.63
C ASN A 205 5.04 1.68 -22.31
N GLY A 206 4.39 1.05 -23.29
CA GLY A 206 3.80 -0.28 -23.18
C GLY A 206 2.44 -0.30 -22.49
N ALA A 207 1.68 0.81 -22.51
CA ALA A 207 0.29 0.86 -22.07
C ALA A 207 -0.52 -0.31 -22.67
N SER A 208 -1.36 -0.95 -21.85
CA SER A 208 -2.23 -2.02 -22.38
C SER A 208 -3.27 -1.45 -23.35
N GLU A 209 -3.80 -2.32 -24.20
CA GLU A 209 -4.92 -1.97 -25.08
C GLU A 209 -6.13 -1.46 -24.28
N VAL A 210 -6.38 -2.00 -23.08
CA VAL A 210 -7.44 -1.50 -22.17
C VAL A 210 -7.15 -0.07 -21.69
N PHE A 211 -5.88 0.25 -21.41
CA PHE A 211 -5.48 1.60 -21.00
C PHE A 211 -5.68 2.59 -22.16
N LEU A 212 -5.17 2.23 -23.36
CA LEU A 212 -5.25 3.06 -24.55
C LEU A 212 -6.70 3.27 -25.02
N THR A 213 -7.55 2.24 -24.97
CA THR A 213 -8.97 2.36 -25.33
C THR A 213 -9.72 3.29 -24.38
N LEU A 214 -9.50 3.18 -23.07
CA LEU A 214 -10.09 4.11 -22.10
C LEU A 214 -9.62 5.55 -22.34
N GLU A 215 -8.31 5.74 -22.56
CA GLU A 215 -7.73 7.05 -22.84
C GLU A 215 -8.29 7.66 -24.15
N SER A 216 -8.50 6.84 -25.19
CA SER A 216 -9.14 7.24 -26.45
C SER A 216 -10.60 7.69 -26.29
N TRP A 217 -11.29 7.23 -25.25
CA TRP A 217 -12.65 7.67 -24.90
C TRP A 217 -12.66 8.89 -23.97
N GLY A 218 -11.50 9.48 -23.71
CA GLY A 218 -11.34 10.60 -22.79
C GLY A 218 -11.42 10.19 -21.31
N LEU A 219 -11.28 8.90 -21.01
CA LEU A 219 -11.31 8.35 -19.66
C LEU A 219 -9.89 7.98 -19.21
N ASP A 220 -9.16 8.93 -18.65
CA ASP A 220 -7.83 8.67 -18.09
C ASP A 220 -7.92 7.61 -16.94
N PRO A 221 -7.28 6.44 -17.08
CA PRO A 221 -7.38 5.37 -16.09
C PRO A 221 -6.85 5.79 -14.71
N THR A 222 -5.84 6.66 -14.66
CA THR A 222 -5.26 7.12 -13.38
C THR A 222 -6.20 8.07 -12.64
N ALA A 223 -6.98 8.88 -13.36
CA ALA A 223 -8.04 9.71 -12.80
C ALA A 223 -9.20 8.85 -12.29
N LEU A 224 -9.59 7.78 -13.00
CA LEU A 224 -10.57 6.82 -12.51
C LEU A 224 -10.10 6.14 -11.22
N LEU A 225 -8.83 5.73 -11.15
CA LEU A 225 -8.24 5.21 -9.91
C LEU A 225 -8.23 6.25 -8.79
N ALA A 226 -7.97 7.53 -9.10
CA ALA A 226 -8.05 8.61 -8.12
C ALA A 226 -9.48 8.76 -7.58
N VAL A 227 -10.50 8.67 -8.42
CA VAL A 227 -11.92 8.69 -8.01
C VAL A 227 -12.24 7.50 -7.09
N LEU A 228 -11.80 6.29 -7.44
CA LEU A 228 -11.95 5.10 -6.59
C LEU A 228 -11.21 5.27 -5.25
N GLY A 229 -10.03 5.90 -5.27
CA GLY A 229 -9.29 6.26 -4.07
C GLY A 229 -10.07 7.24 -3.19
N VAL A 230 -10.58 8.33 -3.75
CA VAL A 230 -11.42 9.30 -3.03
C VAL A 230 -12.66 8.61 -2.45
N PHE A 231 -13.31 7.74 -3.21
CA PHE A 231 -14.44 6.93 -2.71
C PHE A 231 -14.01 6.08 -1.51
N LEU A 232 -12.89 5.36 -1.62
CA LEU A 232 -12.34 4.56 -0.52
C LEU A 232 -12.04 5.42 0.72
N LEU A 233 -11.38 6.57 0.55
CA LEU A 233 -11.04 7.51 1.61
C LEU A 233 -12.30 7.97 2.36
N TRP A 234 -13.34 8.34 1.64
CA TRP A 234 -14.62 8.72 2.24
C TRP A 234 -15.34 7.56 2.91
N GLY A 235 -15.20 6.34 2.39
CA GLY A 235 -15.68 5.12 3.03
C GLY A 235 -15.05 4.90 4.40
N LEU A 236 -13.75 5.15 4.53
CA LEU A 236 -13.04 5.03 5.82
C LEU A 236 -13.48 6.08 6.84
N VAL A 237 -14.01 7.22 6.39
CA VAL A 237 -14.32 8.37 7.24
C VAL A 237 -15.81 8.43 7.59
N ARG A 238 -16.69 7.95 6.71
CA ARG A 238 -18.14 8.01 6.89
C ARG A 238 -18.71 6.70 7.47
N PRO A 239 -19.92 6.73 8.06
CA PRO A 239 -20.57 5.52 8.58
C PRO A 239 -20.85 4.45 7.52
N TRP A 240 -21.02 4.84 6.25
CA TRP A 240 -21.36 3.92 5.17
C TRP A 240 -20.23 2.94 4.81
N GLY A 241 -18.98 3.22 5.17
CA GLY A 241 -17.90 2.22 5.07
C GLY A 241 -17.88 1.21 6.23
N GLN A 242 -18.80 1.31 7.18
CA GLN A 242 -19.00 0.33 8.27
C GLN A 242 -20.32 -0.43 8.14
N VAL A 243 -21.31 0.18 7.48
CA VAL A 243 -22.62 -0.41 7.20
C VAL A 243 -23.00 -0.07 5.77
N PHE A 244 -23.35 -1.09 4.99
CA PHE A 244 -23.76 -0.93 3.61
C PHE A 244 -24.98 0.02 3.50
N PRO A 245 -24.85 1.09 2.69
CA PRO A 245 -25.86 2.13 2.58
C PRO A 245 -27.13 1.67 1.83
N ARG A 246 -28.17 2.51 1.83
CA ARG A 246 -29.46 2.18 1.21
C ARG A 246 -29.37 1.98 -0.32
N TRP A 247 -28.39 2.59 -0.97
CA TRP A 247 -28.14 2.45 -2.40
C TRP A 247 -27.48 1.11 -2.80
N THR A 248 -27.08 0.27 -1.83
CA THR A 248 -26.64 -1.12 -2.09
C THR A 248 -27.78 -2.10 -1.81
N PRO A 249 -28.70 -2.37 -2.76
CA PRO A 249 -29.98 -3.03 -2.48
C PRO A 249 -29.82 -4.41 -1.81
N PHE A 250 -28.85 -5.22 -2.26
CA PHE A 250 -28.64 -6.58 -1.76
C PHE A 250 -27.90 -6.65 -0.41
N LEU A 251 -27.20 -5.59 -0.02
CA LEU A 251 -26.34 -5.57 1.17
C LEU A 251 -26.79 -4.55 2.23
N ARG A 252 -27.84 -3.78 1.93
CA ARG A 252 -28.36 -2.71 2.78
C ARG A 252 -28.44 -3.10 4.26
N GLY A 253 -27.88 -2.26 5.12
CA GLY A 253 -27.94 -2.43 6.58
C GLY A 253 -27.00 -3.53 7.12
N ARG A 254 -26.37 -4.34 6.26
CA ARG A 254 -25.35 -5.30 6.68
C ARG A 254 -24.06 -4.57 7.05
N ARG A 255 -23.30 -5.15 7.98
CA ARG A 255 -21.98 -4.63 8.35
C ARG A 255 -20.99 -4.88 7.22
N VAL A 256 -20.21 -3.86 6.88
CA VAL A 256 -19.10 -3.99 5.94
C VAL A 256 -17.99 -4.79 6.65
N PRO A 257 -17.48 -5.88 6.05
CA PRO A 257 -16.33 -6.59 6.60
C PRO A 257 -15.15 -5.62 6.75
N ARG A 258 -14.61 -5.50 7.96
CA ARG A 258 -13.57 -4.51 8.30
C ARG A 258 -12.37 -4.49 7.35
N TRP A 259 -11.97 -5.65 6.85
CA TRP A 259 -10.82 -5.77 5.95
C TRP A 259 -11.13 -5.34 4.51
N LEU A 260 -12.40 -5.26 4.12
CA LEU A 260 -12.82 -4.88 2.76
C LEU A 260 -12.33 -3.46 2.38
N PRO A 261 -12.61 -2.39 3.15
CA PRO A 261 -12.03 -1.07 2.85
C PRO A 261 -10.61 -0.93 3.39
N LEU A 262 -10.26 -1.66 4.45
CA LEU A 262 -8.98 -1.44 5.10
C LEU A 262 -7.78 -2.03 4.35
N ALA A 263 -7.93 -3.22 3.75
CA ALA A 263 -6.84 -3.84 2.98
C ALA A 263 -6.38 -2.95 1.82
N PRO A 264 -7.26 -2.47 0.91
CA PRO A 264 -6.85 -1.54 -0.13
C PRO A 264 -6.38 -0.20 0.41
N ALA A 265 -6.92 0.27 1.55
CA ALA A 265 -6.46 1.51 2.17
C ALA A 265 -5.03 1.41 2.73
N LEU A 266 -4.69 0.27 3.33
CA LEU A 266 -3.34 0.03 3.85
C LEU A 266 -2.35 -0.15 2.70
N LEU A 267 -2.73 -0.86 1.64
CA LEU A 267 -1.91 -1.00 0.44
C LEU A 267 -1.68 0.37 -0.22
N GLY A 268 -2.76 1.12 -0.45
CA GLY A 268 -2.72 2.48 -0.98
C GLY A 268 -1.87 3.43 -0.14
N ALA A 269 -2.04 3.42 1.19
CA ALA A 269 -1.27 4.27 2.09
C ALA A 269 0.22 3.91 2.12
N ALA A 270 0.54 2.62 2.08
CA ALA A 270 1.92 2.13 2.09
C ALA A 270 2.69 2.50 0.81
N THR A 271 2.00 2.69 -0.31
CA THR A 271 2.62 3.12 -1.58
C THR A 271 2.54 4.63 -1.79
N LEU A 272 1.35 5.23 -1.71
CA LEU A 272 1.14 6.61 -2.13
C LEU A 272 1.78 7.63 -1.17
N ALA A 273 1.77 7.36 0.14
CA ALA A 273 2.35 8.31 1.10
C ALA A 273 3.87 8.45 0.94
N PRO A 274 4.67 7.36 0.96
CA PRO A 274 6.11 7.53 0.73
C PRO A 274 6.43 7.98 -0.70
N TYR A 275 5.64 7.58 -1.70
CA TYR A 275 5.83 8.02 -3.09
C TYR A 275 5.68 9.54 -3.23
N GLY A 276 4.55 10.06 -2.77
CA GLY A 276 4.30 11.50 -2.82
C GLY A 276 5.26 12.29 -1.95
N VAL A 277 5.56 11.85 -0.72
CA VAL A 277 6.45 12.60 0.19
C VAL A 277 7.89 12.64 -0.33
N ALA A 278 8.42 11.50 -0.78
CA ALA A 278 9.75 11.47 -1.38
C ALA A 278 9.80 12.28 -2.69
N GLY A 279 8.76 12.16 -3.52
CA GLY A 279 8.62 12.92 -4.75
C GLY A 279 8.57 14.43 -4.51
N VAL A 280 7.76 14.90 -3.55
CA VAL A 280 7.73 16.31 -3.14
C VAL A 280 9.10 16.79 -2.65
N GLY A 281 9.81 15.98 -1.86
CA GLY A 281 11.17 16.30 -1.42
C GLY A 281 12.14 16.45 -2.59
N TYR A 282 12.12 15.52 -3.54
CA TYR A 282 12.93 15.59 -4.76
C TYR A 282 12.59 16.84 -5.60
N LEU A 283 11.30 17.12 -5.80
CA LEU A 283 10.85 18.29 -6.57
C LEU A 283 11.20 19.61 -5.87
N ALA A 284 11.17 19.67 -4.54
CA ALA A 284 11.63 20.82 -3.78
C ALA A 284 13.12 21.07 -3.99
N LEU A 285 13.95 20.02 -3.93
CA LEU A 285 15.38 20.11 -4.23
C LEU A 285 15.62 20.54 -5.69
N ALA A 286 14.83 20.02 -6.63
CA ALA A 286 14.94 20.38 -8.04
C ALA A 286 14.55 21.84 -8.30
N THR A 287 13.49 22.31 -7.64
CA THR A 287 13.03 23.70 -7.69
C THR A 287 14.08 24.65 -7.10
N ALA A 288 14.78 24.21 -6.05
CA ALA A 288 15.87 24.96 -5.43
C ALA A 288 17.20 24.91 -6.22
N GLY A 289 17.25 24.18 -7.35
CA GLY A 289 18.47 23.98 -8.14
C GLY A 289 19.51 23.07 -7.51
N ALA A 290 19.19 22.38 -6.41
CA ALA A 290 20.10 21.47 -5.72
C ALA A 290 20.26 20.12 -6.46
N VAL A 291 19.26 19.73 -7.27
CA VAL A 291 19.31 18.57 -8.16
C VAL A 291 18.74 18.93 -9.53
N THR A 292 19.14 18.19 -10.56
CA THR A 292 18.63 18.41 -11.92
C THR A 292 17.34 17.62 -12.15
N MET A 293 16.33 18.30 -12.69
CA MET A 293 15.10 17.66 -13.18
C MET A 293 15.31 17.19 -14.61
N ARG A 294 15.14 15.89 -14.87
CA ARG A 294 15.17 15.36 -16.23
C ARG A 294 13.83 15.65 -16.91
N ARG A 295 13.86 16.20 -18.12
CA ARG A 295 12.64 16.50 -18.91
C ARG A 295 11.80 15.25 -19.25
N GLY A 296 12.44 14.08 -19.36
CA GLY A 296 11.75 12.85 -19.76
C GLY A 296 11.13 12.99 -21.15
N ASP A 297 9.85 12.64 -21.27
CA ASP A 297 9.04 12.77 -22.49
C ASP A 297 8.41 14.18 -22.65
N PHE A 298 8.61 15.09 -21.70
CA PHE A 298 8.16 16.48 -21.82
C PHE A 298 9.12 17.32 -22.67
N HIS A 299 8.58 18.37 -23.29
CA HIS A 299 9.33 19.30 -24.12
C HIS A 299 10.38 20.09 -23.32
N SER A 300 10.08 20.44 -22.06
CA SER A 300 11.03 21.10 -21.16
C SER A 300 11.08 20.46 -19.77
N ALA A 301 12.18 20.71 -19.04
CA ALA A 301 12.30 20.30 -17.64
C ALA A 301 11.33 21.06 -16.72
N GLY A 302 10.93 22.28 -17.11
CA GLY A 302 9.93 23.08 -16.39
C GLY A 302 8.54 22.46 -16.47
N ASP A 303 8.16 21.96 -17.65
CA ASP A 303 6.89 21.23 -17.85
C ASP A 303 6.84 19.95 -17.02
N ALA A 304 7.93 19.17 -17.04
CA ALA A 304 8.06 17.98 -16.22
C ALA A 304 7.98 18.30 -14.71
N LEU A 305 8.58 19.42 -14.28
CA LEU A 305 8.53 19.88 -12.91
C LEU A 305 7.11 20.29 -12.50
N LEU A 306 6.38 21.00 -13.35
CA LEU A 306 5.00 21.42 -13.12
C LEU A 306 4.07 20.22 -12.95
N VAL A 307 4.11 19.27 -13.88
CA VAL A 307 3.31 18.03 -13.82
C VAL A 307 3.71 17.20 -12.60
N GLY A 308 5.02 17.13 -12.32
CA GLY A 308 5.57 16.48 -11.13
C GLY A 308 4.98 17.04 -9.84
N TRP A 309 4.94 18.36 -9.68
CA TRP A 309 4.36 19.01 -8.50
C TRP A 309 2.88 18.68 -8.33
N ILE A 310 2.09 18.76 -9.42
CA ILE A 310 0.67 18.42 -9.41
C ILE A 310 0.46 16.98 -8.93
N GLY A 311 1.18 16.02 -9.51
CA GLY A 311 1.05 14.60 -9.16
C GLY A 311 1.56 14.27 -7.75
N MET A 312 2.79 14.69 -7.42
CA MET A 312 3.43 14.30 -6.16
C MET A 312 2.75 14.92 -4.94
N VAL A 313 2.28 16.17 -5.04
CA VAL A 313 1.48 16.78 -3.96
C VAL A 313 0.16 16.06 -3.79
N ALA A 314 -0.53 15.73 -4.89
CA ALA A 314 -1.77 14.96 -4.84
C ALA A 314 -1.56 13.63 -4.11
N PHE A 315 -0.53 12.86 -4.49
CA PHE A 315 -0.21 11.59 -3.86
C PHE A 315 0.26 11.73 -2.41
N ALA A 316 1.04 12.77 -2.08
CA ALA A 316 1.53 12.99 -0.73
C ALA A 316 0.37 13.29 0.24
N VAL A 317 -0.45 14.30 -0.10
CA VAL A 317 -1.56 14.74 0.73
C VAL A 317 -2.59 13.63 0.85
N TYR A 318 -2.96 12.99 -0.26
CA TYR A 318 -3.88 11.87 -0.25
C TYR A 318 -3.34 10.67 0.54
N GLY A 319 -2.07 10.29 0.34
CA GLY A 319 -1.44 9.18 1.06
C GLY A 319 -1.40 9.39 2.57
N ILE A 320 -1.08 10.60 3.02
CA ILE A 320 -1.13 10.98 4.45
C ILE A 320 -2.57 10.91 4.97
N ALA A 321 -3.53 11.51 4.24
CA ALA A 321 -4.94 11.47 4.61
C ALA A 321 -5.47 10.02 4.72
N LEU A 322 -5.12 9.16 3.75
CA LEU A 322 -5.49 7.75 3.73
C LEU A 322 -4.87 6.99 4.90
N THR A 323 -3.62 7.27 5.27
CA THR A 323 -2.96 6.68 6.44
C THR A 323 -3.70 7.03 7.74
N LEU A 324 -4.04 8.31 7.92
CA LEU A 324 -4.77 8.79 9.09
C LEU A 324 -6.20 8.24 9.14
N ALA A 325 -6.89 8.21 7.99
CA ALA A 325 -8.23 7.66 7.85
C ALA A 325 -8.25 6.14 8.12
N ALA A 326 -7.30 5.38 7.57
CA ALA A 326 -7.16 3.95 7.82
C ALA A 326 -6.90 3.66 9.30
N ARG A 327 -6.01 4.42 9.95
CA ARG A 327 -5.77 4.31 11.40
C ARG A 327 -7.04 4.61 12.20
N SER A 328 -7.74 5.68 11.87
CA SER A 328 -8.98 6.07 12.53
C SER A 328 -10.07 5.00 12.34
N TYR A 329 -10.30 4.53 11.11
CA TYR A 329 -11.24 3.47 10.78
C TYR A 329 -10.90 2.18 11.54
N TRP A 330 -9.62 1.80 11.58
CA TRP A 330 -9.13 0.65 12.33
C TRP A 330 -9.47 0.76 13.81
N LEU A 331 -9.35 1.94 14.43
CA LEU A 331 -9.70 2.15 15.84
C LEU A 331 -11.21 2.15 16.09
N ARG A 332 -12.02 2.68 15.16
CA ARG A 332 -13.49 2.69 15.29
C ARG A 332 -14.11 1.31 15.08
N THR A 333 -13.47 0.46 14.27
CA THR A 333 -13.93 -0.91 13.94
C THR A 333 -13.27 -2.02 14.78
N ARG A 334 -12.34 -1.67 15.67
CA ARG A 334 -11.84 -2.63 16.67
C ARG A 334 -12.97 -2.96 17.64
N PRO A 335 -13.15 -4.25 17.99
CA PRO A 335 -14.02 -4.62 19.12
C PRO A 335 -13.55 -3.89 20.37
N THR A 336 -14.49 -3.30 21.11
CA THR A 336 -14.18 -2.68 22.40
C THR A 336 -14.18 -3.74 23.50
N HIS A 337 -13.32 -3.50 24.48
CA HIS A 337 -13.17 -4.29 25.70
C HIS A 337 -14.31 -4.05 26.66
#